data_AF-A0A6A5XG25-F1
#
_entry.id   AF-A0A6A5XG25-F1
#
_cell.length_a   1.000
_cell.length_b   1.000
_cell.length_c   1.000
_cell.angle_alpha   90.00
_cell.angle_beta   90.00
_cell.angle_gamma   90.00
#
_symmetry.space_group_name_H-M   'P 1'
#
loop_
_entity.id
_entity.type
_entity.pdbx_description
1 polymer ?
#
loop_
_entity_poly.entity_id
_entity_poly.type
_entity_poly.pdbx_seq_one_letter_code
_entity_poly.pdbx_strand_id
1 'polypeptide(L)'
;MKTFAAATLLLATLAEVAQGHYIFQYLTANGAKGAKYQNVRTNSNYNSPVTSLSSNDLRCNVGASSGGGNTTTVSVAAGSSVSFTADTAVYHQGPVSFYMTKVSDAVAADGSTDWFKIKEIGPSFSGGQAKWDMSLTYSVQLPSCISAGDYLLRIEQLGIHNPGSPPQFYVACAQVKVTGGGSGSPKPTVKIPGHVKSSDPGYTANIYNNFNSYIVPGPKVATC
;
A
#
# COMPACT_ATOMS: atom_id res chain seq x y z
N MET A 1 34.54 -45.20 44.92
CA MET A 1 34.29 -43.80 44.50
C MET A 1 33.83 -43.84 43.04
N LYS A 2 32.53 -43.63 42.77
CA LYS A 2 32.00 -43.54 41.40
C LYS A 2 31.10 -42.31 41.34
N THR A 3 31.64 -41.22 40.80
CA THR A 3 30.93 -39.97 40.58
C THR A 3 30.20 -40.04 39.24
N PHE A 4 28.88 -39.99 39.26
CA PHE A 4 28.07 -39.77 38.06
C PHE A 4 28.01 -38.25 37.79
N ALA A 5 28.58 -37.81 36.69
CA ALA A 5 28.41 -36.44 36.20
C ALA A 5 27.10 -36.37 35.40
N ALA A 6 26.12 -35.62 35.91
CA ALA A 6 24.91 -35.30 35.18
C ALA A 6 25.21 -34.16 34.19
N ALA A 7 25.05 -34.42 32.90
CA ALA A 7 25.14 -33.41 31.85
C ALA A 7 23.76 -32.77 31.65
N THR A 8 23.60 -31.51 32.03
CA THR A 8 22.40 -30.71 31.77
C THR A 8 22.46 -30.16 30.35
N LEU A 9 21.65 -30.71 29.43
CA LEU A 9 21.40 -30.07 28.13
C LEU A 9 20.50 -28.84 28.35
N LEU A 10 21.03 -27.63 28.13
CA LEU A 10 20.20 -26.45 27.92
C LEU A 10 19.63 -26.48 26.49
N LEU A 11 18.32 -26.72 26.35
CA LEU A 11 17.60 -26.40 25.12
C LEU A 11 17.35 -24.89 25.08
N ALA A 12 18.07 -24.18 24.20
CA ALA A 12 17.71 -22.81 23.86
C ALA A 12 16.52 -22.83 22.90
N THR A 13 15.34 -22.41 23.35
CA THR A 13 14.19 -22.19 22.48
C THR A 13 14.43 -20.92 21.67
N LEU A 14 14.76 -21.08 20.39
CA LEU A 14 14.69 -19.99 19.41
C LEU A 14 13.22 -19.62 19.21
N ALA A 15 12.78 -18.54 19.84
CA ALA A 15 11.51 -17.91 19.50
C ALA A 15 11.69 -17.26 18.12
N GLU A 16 11.22 -17.92 17.07
CA GLU A 16 11.00 -17.25 15.78
C GLU A 16 9.93 -16.18 16.00
N VAL A 17 10.36 -14.92 16.06
CA VAL A 17 9.45 -13.79 15.98
C VAL A 17 8.98 -13.75 14.54
N ALA A 18 7.91 -14.48 14.22
CA ALA A 18 7.23 -14.36 12.96
C ALA A 18 6.72 -12.91 12.84
N GLN A 19 7.45 -12.08 12.10
CA GLN A 19 7.12 -10.68 11.91
C GLN A 19 5.93 -10.60 10.97
N GLY A 20 4.73 -10.65 11.56
CA GLY A 20 3.41 -10.84 10.94
C GLY A 20 2.92 -9.78 9.94
N HIS A 21 3.72 -8.76 9.60
CA HIS A 21 3.26 -7.61 8.83
C HIS A 21 4.39 -6.87 8.07
N TYR A 22 4.05 -6.04 7.08
CA TYR A 22 4.98 -5.31 6.19
C TYR A 22 4.69 -3.80 6.09
N ILE A 23 5.71 -3.03 5.70
CA ILE A 23 5.66 -1.57 5.51
C ILE A 23 6.27 -1.19 4.16
N PHE A 24 5.53 -0.46 3.33
CA PHE A 24 6.07 0.16 2.11
C PHE A 24 6.92 1.38 2.48
N GLN A 25 8.24 1.23 2.46
CA GLN A 25 9.17 2.24 3.00
C GLN A 25 10.20 2.75 1.98
N TYR A 26 10.14 2.28 0.73
CA TYR A 26 11.00 2.75 -0.36
C TYR A 26 10.19 3.09 -1.60
N LEU A 27 10.68 4.09 -2.35
CA LEU A 27 10.21 4.42 -3.69
C LEU A 27 11.37 4.31 -4.67
N THR A 28 11.15 3.61 -5.78
CA THR A 28 12.00 3.67 -6.97
C THR A 28 11.36 4.62 -7.97
N ALA A 29 12.08 5.67 -8.34
CA ALA A 29 11.66 6.68 -9.31
C ALA A 29 12.83 6.98 -10.25
N ASN A 30 12.54 7.24 -11.53
CA ASN A 30 13.57 7.51 -12.55
C ASN A 30 14.68 6.44 -12.62
N GLY A 31 14.31 5.17 -12.39
CA GLY A 31 15.25 4.04 -12.40
C GLY A 31 16.14 3.91 -11.16
N ALA A 32 16.03 4.80 -10.16
CA ALA A 32 16.84 4.76 -8.94
C ALA A 32 15.96 4.49 -7.70
N LYS A 33 16.38 3.55 -6.86
CA LYS A 33 15.73 3.26 -5.57
C LYS A 33 16.21 4.29 -4.53
N GLY A 34 15.28 5.05 -3.96
CA GLY A 34 15.56 5.99 -2.89
C GLY A 34 15.93 5.28 -1.58
N ALA A 35 16.54 6.03 -0.66
CA ALA A 35 16.78 5.58 0.71
C ALA A 35 15.46 5.36 1.47
N LYS A 36 15.54 4.65 2.60
CA LYS A 36 14.37 4.36 3.45
C LYS A 36 13.67 5.66 3.84
N TYR A 37 12.37 5.76 3.57
CA TYR A 37 11.53 6.94 3.80
C TYR A 37 11.99 8.25 3.12
N GLN A 38 12.93 8.18 2.17
CA GLN A 38 13.41 9.36 1.46
C GLN A 38 12.28 10.07 0.71
N ASN A 39 11.40 9.31 0.04
CA ASN A 39 10.27 9.85 -0.72
C ASN A 39 8.92 9.31 -0.28
N VAL A 40 8.92 8.39 0.70
CA VAL A 40 7.72 7.81 1.30
C VAL A 40 7.60 8.31 2.73
N ARG A 41 6.41 8.77 3.12
CA ARG A 41 6.17 9.30 4.47
C ARG A 41 6.36 8.21 5.51
N THR A 42 7.05 8.55 6.60
CA THR A 42 7.27 7.64 7.73
C THR A 42 5.97 7.52 8.53
N ASN A 43 5.53 6.29 8.79
CA ASN A 43 4.39 6.00 9.66
C ASN A 43 4.87 5.65 11.09
N SER A 44 3.99 5.81 12.09
CA SER A 44 4.31 5.61 13.51
C SER A 44 3.72 4.35 14.13
N ASN A 45 2.81 3.66 13.43
CA ASN A 45 2.21 2.38 13.85
C ASN A 45 3.06 1.16 13.47
N TYR A 46 4.33 1.36 13.09
CA TYR A 46 5.24 0.30 12.63
C TYR A 46 4.59 -0.52 11.52
N ASN A 47 4.49 -1.83 11.67
CA ASN A 47 3.88 -2.71 10.68
C ASN A 47 2.41 -3.02 10.99
N SER A 48 1.79 -2.40 12.01
CA SER A 48 0.37 -2.62 12.29
C SER A 48 -0.50 -2.02 11.18
N PRO A 49 -1.58 -2.70 10.75
CA PRO A 49 -2.45 -2.17 9.71
C PRO A 49 -3.41 -1.13 10.27
N VAL A 50 -3.97 -0.29 9.39
CA VAL A 50 -5.18 0.47 9.69
C VAL A 50 -6.38 -0.44 9.43
N THR A 51 -7.39 -0.45 10.29
CA THR A 51 -8.58 -1.33 10.11
C THR A 51 -9.91 -0.58 10.08
N SER A 52 -9.96 0.62 10.65
CA SER A 52 -11.17 1.44 10.71
C SER A 52 -11.42 2.16 9.37
N LEU A 53 -12.58 1.87 8.75
CA LEU A 53 -13.03 2.52 7.52
C LEU A 53 -13.24 4.03 7.64
N SER A 54 -13.43 4.55 8.85
CA SER A 54 -13.61 5.98 9.10
C SER A 54 -12.31 6.70 9.47
N SER A 55 -11.18 6.00 9.60
CA SER A 55 -9.92 6.62 10.01
C SER A 55 -9.32 7.48 8.89
N ASN A 56 -8.88 8.68 9.24
CA ASN A 56 -8.07 9.52 8.35
C ASN A 56 -6.70 8.90 8.05
N ASP A 57 -6.22 7.98 8.89
CA ASP A 57 -4.98 7.24 8.66
C ASP A 57 -5.05 6.37 7.39
N LEU A 58 -6.24 6.08 6.86
CA LEU A 58 -6.36 5.41 5.56
C LEU A 58 -5.76 6.22 4.41
N ARG A 59 -5.58 7.54 4.55
CA ARG A 59 -4.95 8.36 3.52
C ARG A 59 -3.49 7.98 3.31
N CYS A 60 -2.68 8.13 4.36
CA CYS A 60 -1.22 7.99 4.25
C CYS A 60 -0.57 7.15 5.36
N ASN A 61 -1.35 6.51 6.21
CA ASN A 61 -0.99 5.75 7.42
C ASN A 61 -0.89 6.62 8.70
N VAL A 62 -0.85 5.95 9.86
CA VAL A 62 -0.80 6.59 11.18
C VAL A 62 0.49 7.40 11.32
N GLY A 63 0.36 8.65 11.75
CA GLY A 63 1.49 9.57 11.91
C GLY A 63 2.10 10.11 10.61
N ALA A 64 1.57 9.70 9.44
CA ALA A 64 2.06 10.10 8.13
C ALA A 64 1.14 11.13 7.42
N SER A 65 0.37 11.90 8.21
CA SER A 65 -0.54 12.93 7.70
C SER A 65 0.19 14.08 7.00
N SER A 66 1.47 14.33 7.31
CA SER A 66 2.32 15.25 6.56
C SER A 66 3.70 14.63 6.33
N GLY A 67 4.49 15.20 5.44
CA GLY A 67 5.87 14.77 5.14
C GLY A 67 6.91 15.06 6.22
N GLY A 68 6.49 15.61 7.37
CA GLY A 68 7.33 16.24 8.41
C GLY A 68 8.77 15.73 8.53
N GLY A 69 9.72 16.66 8.34
CA GLY A 69 11.15 16.57 8.70
C GLY A 69 12.08 15.97 7.63
N ASN A 70 11.80 14.75 7.17
CA ASN A 70 12.80 13.95 6.42
C ASN A 70 12.33 13.42 5.06
N THR A 71 11.04 13.49 4.73
CA THR A 71 10.52 13.00 3.44
C THR A 71 10.61 14.11 2.38
N THR A 72 11.37 13.84 1.34
CA THR A 72 11.59 14.72 0.18
C THR A 72 10.65 14.41 -0.97
N THR A 73 10.31 15.43 -1.75
CA THR A 73 9.52 15.28 -2.98
C THR A 73 10.42 14.95 -4.16
N VAL A 74 10.12 13.87 -4.89
CA VAL A 74 10.88 13.48 -6.09
C VAL A 74 10.15 13.90 -7.37
N SER A 75 10.88 14.46 -8.34
CA SER A 75 10.34 14.79 -9.65
C SER A 75 10.18 13.54 -10.51
N VAL A 76 9.02 13.35 -11.14
CA VAL A 76 8.70 12.21 -12.01
C VAL A 76 7.94 12.69 -13.23
N ALA A 77 8.25 12.16 -14.42
CA ALA A 77 7.51 12.53 -15.62
C ALA A 77 6.12 11.87 -15.64
N ALA A 78 5.09 12.58 -16.10
CA ALA A 78 3.81 11.95 -16.43
C ALA A 78 4.05 10.81 -17.45
N GLY A 79 3.37 9.67 -17.31
CA GLY A 79 3.61 8.47 -18.14
C GLY A 79 4.80 7.60 -17.71
N SER A 80 5.65 8.06 -16.79
CA SER A 80 6.74 7.23 -16.25
C SER A 80 6.24 6.20 -15.24
N SER A 81 7.07 5.19 -14.98
CA SER A 81 6.81 4.16 -13.98
C SER A 81 7.56 4.45 -12.67
N VAL A 82 6.88 4.18 -11.57
CA VAL A 82 7.43 4.22 -10.21
C VAL A 82 7.11 2.91 -9.49
N SER A 83 7.91 2.56 -8.48
CA SER A 83 7.70 1.33 -7.72
C SER A 83 7.78 1.59 -6.22
N PHE A 84 6.83 1.03 -5.47
CA PHE A 84 6.94 0.93 -4.01
C PHE A 84 7.58 -0.40 -3.65
N THR A 85 8.50 -0.40 -2.69
CA THR A 85 9.10 -1.61 -2.15
C THR A 85 8.86 -1.68 -0.64
N ALA A 86 8.37 -2.83 -0.17
CA ALA A 86 8.18 -3.11 1.23
C ALA A 86 9.48 -3.54 1.94
N ASP A 87 9.45 -3.61 3.27
CA ASP A 87 10.53 -4.16 4.09
C ASP A 87 10.63 -5.69 4.01
N THR A 88 9.49 -6.36 3.84
CA THR A 88 9.38 -7.78 3.53
C THR A 88 8.33 -8.01 2.44
N ALA A 89 8.37 -9.17 1.78
CA ALA A 89 7.38 -9.49 0.76
C ALA A 89 5.97 -9.50 1.37
N VAL A 90 4.98 -9.00 0.64
CA VAL A 90 3.58 -9.13 1.04
C VAL A 90 3.22 -10.61 1.11
N TYR A 91 2.47 -11.01 2.13
CA TYR A 91 2.03 -12.40 2.27
C TYR A 91 0.60 -12.56 2.78
N HIS A 92 -0.09 -11.48 3.13
CA HIS A 92 -1.53 -11.56 3.33
C HIS A 92 -2.24 -11.49 1.99
N GLN A 93 -3.13 -12.43 1.74
CA GLN A 93 -3.95 -12.46 0.54
C GLN A 93 -4.84 -11.23 0.48
N GLY A 94 -4.83 -10.55 -0.66
CA GLY A 94 -5.64 -9.37 -0.89
C GLY A 94 -5.10 -8.47 -2.00
N PRO A 95 -5.91 -7.53 -2.50
CA PRO A 95 -5.55 -6.72 -3.65
C PRO A 95 -4.56 -5.62 -3.29
N VAL A 96 -3.89 -5.10 -4.31
CA VAL A 96 -3.10 -3.87 -4.23
C VAL A 96 -3.76 -2.80 -5.09
N SER A 97 -3.86 -1.57 -4.59
CA SER A 97 -4.36 -0.42 -5.32
C SER A 97 -3.42 0.76 -5.21
N PHE A 98 -3.36 1.55 -6.28
CA PHE A 98 -2.59 2.77 -6.38
C PHE A 98 -3.51 3.95 -6.63
N TYR A 99 -3.31 5.04 -5.91
CA TYR A 99 -4.08 6.26 -6.05
C TYR A 99 -3.16 7.47 -6.16
N MET A 100 -3.63 8.51 -6.82
CA MET A 100 -2.98 9.81 -6.80
C MET A 100 -3.98 10.88 -6.39
N THR A 101 -3.47 11.95 -5.80
CA THR A 101 -4.22 13.18 -5.61
C THR A 101 -3.33 14.37 -5.85
N LYS A 102 -3.86 15.37 -6.59
CA LYS A 102 -3.16 16.63 -6.81
C LYS A 102 -3.27 17.49 -5.56
N VAL A 103 -2.18 18.14 -5.19
CA VAL A 103 -2.11 19.00 -4.01
C VAL A 103 -1.35 20.29 -4.33
N SER A 104 -1.51 21.31 -3.48
CA SER A 104 -0.74 22.56 -3.60
C SER A 104 0.72 22.38 -3.18
N ASP A 105 0.96 21.52 -2.20
CA ASP A 105 2.29 21.19 -1.66
C ASP A 105 2.29 19.74 -1.16
N ALA A 106 3.13 18.89 -1.77
CA ALA A 106 3.24 17.48 -1.38
C ALA A 106 3.80 17.28 0.04
N VAL A 107 4.54 18.24 0.59
CA VAL A 107 5.10 18.16 1.94
C VAL A 107 4.00 18.40 2.99
N ALA A 108 3.22 19.47 2.82
CA ALA A 108 2.22 19.89 3.81
C ALA A 108 0.86 19.19 3.68
N ALA A 109 0.49 18.69 2.50
CA ALA A 109 -0.86 18.18 2.26
C ALA A 109 -1.21 16.93 3.09
N ASP A 110 -2.42 16.91 3.65
CA ASP A 110 -2.95 15.83 4.48
C ASP A 110 -3.71 14.74 3.70
N GLY A 111 -3.81 14.89 2.38
CA GLY A 111 -4.58 13.99 1.52
C GLY A 111 -6.10 14.15 1.62
N SER A 112 -6.63 15.26 2.13
CA SER A 112 -8.08 15.55 2.16
C SER A 112 -8.71 15.86 0.79
N THR A 113 -7.85 16.05 -0.21
CA THR A 113 -8.22 16.28 -1.60
C THR A 113 -8.85 15.05 -2.26
N ASP A 114 -9.35 15.22 -3.49
CA ASP A 114 -9.98 14.14 -4.25
C ASP A 114 -8.92 13.21 -4.84
N TRP A 115 -9.01 11.92 -4.49
CA TRP A 115 -8.13 10.88 -5.01
C TRP A 115 -8.72 10.23 -6.25
N PHE A 116 -7.86 9.76 -7.14
CA PHE A 116 -8.23 8.91 -8.27
C PHE A 116 -7.36 7.66 -8.27
N LYS A 117 -7.97 6.49 -8.50
CA LYS A 117 -7.26 5.21 -8.61
C LYS A 117 -6.54 5.16 -9.95
N ILE A 118 -5.25 4.81 -9.99
CA ILE A 118 -4.47 4.72 -11.23
C ILE A 118 -4.14 3.28 -11.64
N LYS A 119 -4.20 2.35 -10.69
CA LYS A 119 -4.00 0.92 -10.92
C LYS A 119 -4.61 0.12 -9.77
N GLU A 120 -5.10 -1.07 -10.10
CA GLU A 120 -5.40 -2.12 -9.12
C GLU A 120 -4.83 -3.44 -9.60
N ILE A 121 -4.54 -4.32 -8.65
CA ILE A 121 -4.05 -5.68 -8.85
C ILE A 121 -4.94 -6.57 -7.99
N GLY A 122 -5.83 -7.31 -8.63
CA GLY A 122 -6.63 -8.36 -8.02
C GLY A 122 -5.97 -9.74 -8.15
N PRO A 123 -6.65 -10.81 -7.68
CA PRO A 123 -6.18 -12.17 -7.90
C PRO A 123 -6.38 -12.59 -9.37
N SER A 124 -5.55 -13.51 -9.83
CA SER A 124 -5.83 -14.30 -11.03
C SER A 124 -6.46 -15.63 -10.62
N PHE A 125 -7.30 -16.21 -11.48
CA PHE A 125 -7.94 -17.49 -11.23
C PHE A 125 -7.45 -18.51 -12.26
N SER A 126 -6.91 -19.63 -11.78
CA SER A 126 -6.46 -20.74 -12.63
C SER A 126 -6.74 -22.07 -11.92
N GLY A 127 -7.29 -23.05 -12.64
CA GLY A 127 -7.60 -24.37 -12.09
C GLY A 127 -8.52 -24.35 -10.87
N GLY A 128 -9.40 -23.34 -10.75
CA GLY A 128 -10.28 -23.17 -9.58
C GLY A 128 -9.59 -22.58 -8.34
N GLN A 129 -8.36 -22.08 -8.46
CA GLN A 129 -7.61 -21.46 -7.37
C GLN A 129 -7.31 -19.99 -7.67
N ALA A 130 -7.38 -19.15 -6.64
CA ALA A 130 -6.95 -17.77 -6.70
C ALA A 130 -5.46 -17.64 -6.41
N LYS A 131 -4.75 -16.89 -7.25
CA LYS A 131 -3.36 -16.48 -7.03
C LYS A 131 -3.29 -14.98 -6.86
N TRP A 132 -2.88 -14.56 -5.66
CA TRP A 132 -2.62 -13.16 -5.31
C TRP A 132 -1.19 -12.77 -5.67
N ASP A 133 -0.99 -11.50 -6.02
CA ASP A 133 0.35 -10.93 -6.11
C ASP A 133 0.87 -10.66 -4.69
N MET A 134 1.94 -11.35 -4.32
CA MET A 134 2.55 -11.38 -2.99
C MET A 134 4.03 -10.96 -3.11
N SER A 135 4.24 -9.85 -3.81
CA SER A 135 5.56 -9.34 -4.16
C SER A 135 6.15 -8.44 -3.07
N LEU A 136 7.48 -8.30 -3.11
CA LEU A 136 8.22 -7.30 -2.32
C LEU A 136 8.10 -5.89 -2.93
N THR A 137 8.00 -5.81 -4.25
CA THR A 137 7.95 -4.55 -5.01
C THR A 137 6.75 -4.54 -5.93
N TYR A 138 6.03 -3.42 -5.96
CA TYR A 138 4.91 -3.19 -6.87
C TYR A 138 5.11 -1.92 -7.68
N SER A 139 4.95 -2.03 -9.00
CA SER A 139 5.13 -0.93 -9.94
C SER A 139 3.81 -0.40 -10.48
N VAL A 140 3.79 0.90 -10.77
CA VAL A 140 2.65 1.59 -11.40
C VAL A 140 3.14 2.62 -12.39
N GLN A 141 2.44 2.73 -13.53
CA GLN A 141 2.66 3.81 -14.50
C GLN A 141 1.77 5.00 -14.12
N LEU A 142 2.35 6.19 -14.05
CA LEU A 142 1.61 7.43 -13.81
C LEU A 142 0.81 7.77 -15.07
N PRO A 143 -0.47 8.20 -14.99
CA PRO A 143 -1.21 8.56 -16.19
C PRO A 143 -0.54 9.73 -16.93
N SER A 144 -0.41 9.63 -18.25
CA SER A 144 0.29 10.65 -19.06
C SER A 144 -0.50 11.96 -19.21
N CYS A 145 -1.82 11.94 -19.02
CA CYS A 145 -2.69 13.10 -19.23
C CYS A 145 -2.74 14.08 -18.07
N ILE A 146 -2.27 13.70 -16.88
CA ILE A 146 -2.43 14.53 -15.68
C ILE A 146 -1.59 15.81 -15.79
N SER A 147 -2.05 16.85 -15.11
CA SER A 147 -1.33 18.13 -15.08
C SER A 147 -0.07 18.05 -14.23
N ALA A 148 0.98 18.74 -14.67
CA ALA A 148 2.19 18.95 -13.87
C ALA A 148 1.86 19.59 -12.50
N GLY A 149 2.67 19.29 -11.49
CA GLY A 149 2.55 19.84 -10.14
C GLY A 149 2.74 18.80 -9.06
N ASP A 150 2.42 19.15 -7.83
CA ASP A 150 2.62 18.30 -6.67
C ASP A 150 1.47 17.30 -6.49
N TYR A 151 1.83 16.06 -6.15
CA TYR A 151 0.89 14.98 -5.89
C TYR A 151 1.34 14.16 -4.68
N LEU A 152 0.36 13.59 -3.99
CA LEU A 152 0.58 12.39 -3.19
C LEU A 152 0.28 11.17 -4.04
N LEU A 153 1.19 10.20 -4.04
CA LEU A 153 1.01 8.90 -4.66
C LEU A 153 0.87 7.86 -3.54
N ARG A 154 -0.23 7.13 -3.52
CA ARG A 154 -0.58 6.20 -2.45
C ARG A 154 -0.58 4.77 -2.97
N ILE A 155 0.08 3.88 -2.22
CA ILE A 155 -0.12 2.42 -2.34
C ILE A 155 -0.99 1.94 -1.18
N GLU A 156 -1.84 0.96 -1.45
CA GLU A 156 -2.68 0.26 -0.49
C GLU A 156 -2.67 -1.22 -0.80
N GLN A 157 -2.24 -2.04 0.15
CA GLN A 157 -2.50 -3.48 0.15
C GLN A 157 -3.61 -3.75 1.18
N LEU A 158 -4.68 -4.42 0.74
CA LEU A 158 -5.84 -4.73 1.57
C LEU A 158 -5.83 -6.22 1.94
N GLY A 159 -5.27 -6.57 3.10
CA GLY A 159 -5.27 -7.94 3.58
C GLY A 159 -6.67 -8.42 3.97
N ILE A 160 -7.17 -9.44 3.28
CA ILE A 160 -8.49 -10.08 3.51
C ILE A 160 -8.37 -11.56 3.92
N HIS A 161 -7.19 -11.97 4.38
CA HIS A 161 -6.87 -13.35 4.75
C HIS A 161 -7.70 -13.92 5.93
N ASN A 162 -8.46 -13.07 6.64
CA ASN A 162 -9.38 -13.44 7.71
C ASN A 162 -10.83 -13.14 7.31
N PRO A 163 -11.50 -14.02 6.55
CA PRO A 163 -12.90 -13.82 6.15
C PRO A 163 -13.82 -13.53 7.33
N GLY A 164 -14.71 -12.54 7.18
CA GLY A 164 -15.67 -12.14 8.21
C GLY A 164 -15.13 -11.15 9.25
N SER A 165 -13.83 -10.92 9.31
CA SER A 165 -13.20 -9.87 10.13
C SER A 165 -12.92 -8.61 9.31
N PRO A 166 -12.85 -7.42 9.92
CA PRO A 166 -12.39 -6.22 9.23
C PRO A 166 -11.03 -6.45 8.53
N PRO A 167 -10.91 -6.11 7.24
CA PRO A 167 -9.65 -6.17 6.51
C PRO A 167 -8.57 -5.29 7.10
N GLN A 168 -7.34 -5.59 6.70
CA GLN A 168 -6.14 -4.91 7.16
C GLN A 168 -5.58 -4.03 6.03
N PHE A 169 -5.57 -2.72 6.23
CA PHE A 169 -5.05 -1.76 5.27
C PHE A 169 -3.59 -1.45 5.56
N TYR A 170 -2.70 -1.84 4.65
CA TYR A 170 -1.28 -1.48 4.64
C TYR A 170 -1.07 -0.40 3.60
N VAL A 171 -0.90 0.84 4.06
CA VAL A 171 -0.92 2.01 3.20
C VAL A 171 0.36 2.83 3.38
N ALA A 172 0.79 3.49 2.31
CA ALA A 172 1.87 4.45 2.36
C ALA A 172 1.70 5.52 1.28
N CYS A 173 2.14 6.74 1.57
CA CYS A 173 2.14 7.85 0.61
C CYS A 173 3.57 8.25 0.26
N ALA A 174 3.83 8.36 -1.04
CA ALA A 174 4.99 9.03 -1.58
C ALA A 174 4.68 10.48 -1.97
N GLN A 175 5.70 11.32 -1.88
CA GLN A 175 5.68 12.71 -2.35
C GLN A 175 6.30 12.81 -3.73
N VAL A 176 5.51 13.19 -4.73
CA VAL A 176 5.98 13.31 -6.11
C VAL A 176 5.61 14.65 -6.72
N LYS A 177 6.53 15.22 -7.49
CA LYS A 177 6.29 16.37 -8.35
C LYS A 177 6.21 15.89 -9.79
N VAL A 178 5.01 15.84 -10.34
CA VAL A 178 4.79 15.43 -11.72
C VAL A 178 5.28 16.54 -12.66
N THR A 179 6.14 16.17 -13.61
CA THR A 179 6.63 17.03 -14.69
C THR A 179 6.05 16.59 -16.03
N GLY A 180 5.93 17.53 -16.97
CA GLY A 180 5.23 17.29 -18.24
C GLY A 180 3.75 16.94 -18.03
N GLY A 181 3.18 16.21 -19.00
CA GLY A 181 1.79 15.76 -18.95
C GLY A 181 0.82 16.62 -19.76
N GLY A 182 -0.46 16.55 -19.42
CA GLY A 182 -1.55 17.24 -20.11
C GLY A 182 -2.38 18.12 -19.19
N SER A 183 -3.62 18.39 -19.57
CA SER A 183 -4.62 19.12 -18.75
C SER A 183 -5.78 18.21 -18.32
N GLY A 184 -5.56 16.89 -18.35
CA GLY A 184 -6.57 15.89 -18.03
C GLY A 184 -6.94 15.93 -16.55
N SER A 185 -8.20 15.60 -16.26
CA SER A 185 -8.75 15.49 -14.91
C SER A 185 -9.30 14.07 -14.73
N PRO A 186 -8.49 13.11 -14.25
CA PRO A 186 -8.89 11.71 -14.18
C PRO A 186 -10.19 11.50 -13.39
N LYS A 187 -11.08 10.67 -13.92
CA LYS A 187 -12.35 10.30 -13.28
C LYS A 187 -12.58 8.79 -13.36
N PRO A 188 -13.27 8.18 -12.38
CA PRO A 188 -13.90 8.82 -11.21
C PRO A 188 -12.89 9.25 -10.13
N THR A 189 -13.29 10.20 -9.29
CA THR A 189 -12.56 10.58 -8.06
C THR A 189 -13.32 10.12 -6.81
N VAL A 190 -12.62 10.05 -5.68
CA VAL A 190 -13.16 9.59 -4.39
C VAL A 190 -12.48 10.31 -3.21
N LYS A 191 -13.12 10.31 -2.04
CA LYS A 191 -12.48 10.68 -0.77
C LYS A 191 -11.86 9.46 -0.11
N ILE A 192 -10.76 9.69 0.60
CA ILE A 192 -10.16 8.72 1.53
C ILE A 192 -10.13 9.41 2.91
N PRO A 193 -10.74 8.84 3.97
CA PRO A 193 -11.56 7.63 4.00
C PRO A 193 -12.88 7.74 3.21
N GLY A 194 -13.50 6.60 2.93
CA GLY A 194 -14.78 6.48 2.18
C GLY A 194 -14.66 5.83 0.81
N HIS A 195 -13.43 5.56 0.34
CA HIS A 195 -13.19 4.89 -0.92
C HIS A 195 -13.58 3.42 -0.89
N VAL A 196 -13.37 2.73 0.24
CA VAL A 196 -13.83 1.36 0.47
C VAL A 196 -15.00 1.38 1.44
N LYS A 197 -16.03 0.57 1.13
CA LYS A 197 -17.23 0.43 1.96
C LYS A 197 -17.34 -0.99 2.49
N SER A 198 -17.93 -1.15 3.67
CA SER A 198 -18.22 -2.48 4.23
C SER A 198 -19.18 -3.30 3.36
N SER A 199 -19.99 -2.63 2.53
CA SER A 199 -20.88 -3.24 1.54
C SER A 199 -20.19 -3.65 0.24
N ASP A 200 -18.92 -3.30 0.04
CA ASP A 200 -18.21 -3.69 -1.19
C ASP A 200 -18.00 -5.22 -1.16
N PRO A 201 -18.33 -5.95 -2.25
CA PRO A 201 -18.28 -7.41 -2.25
C PRO A 201 -16.87 -7.96 -2.01
N GLY A 202 -15.83 -7.19 -2.35
CA GLY A 202 -14.44 -7.53 -2.09
C GLY A 202 -13.91 -7.12 -0.72
N TYR A 203 -14.70 -6.43 0.12
CA TYR A 203 -14.25 -5.98 1.43
C TYR A 203 -13.98 -7.18 2.35
N THR A 204 -14.98 -8.00 2.62
CA THR A 204 -14.86 -9.23 3.43
C THR A 204 -15.25 -10.47 2.62
N ALA A 205 -14.51 -10.75 1.55
CA ALA A 205 -14.72 -11.95 0.74
C ALA A 205 -14.18 -13.21 1.43
N ASN A 206 -14.90 -14.33 1.35
CA ASN A 206 -14.37 -15.62 1.79
C ASN A 206 -13.47 -16.23 0.71
N ILE A 207 -12.17 -15.98 0.83
CA ILE A 207 -11.16 -16.42 -0.14
C ILE A 207 -10.85 -17.92 -0.09
N TYR A 208 -11.37 -18.66 0.89
CA TYR A 208 -11.10 -20.09 1.10
C TYR A 208 -12.26 -21.00 0.71
N ASN A 209 -13.41 -20.45 0.32
CA ASN A 209 -14.59 -21.24 -0.01
C ASN A 209 -15.23 -20.75 -1.32
N ASN A 210 -15.21 -21.60 -2.35
CA ASN A 210 -15.76 -21.32 -3.69
C ASN A 210 -15.33 -19.95 -4.26
N PHE A 211 -14.06 -19.57 -4.05
CA PHE A 211 -13.54 -18.28 -4.46
C PHE A 211 -13.07 -18.32 -5.92
N ASN A 212 -13.93 -17.88 -6.83
CA ASN A 212 -13.73 -17.95 -8.28
C ASN A 212 -13.77 -16.59 -9.00
N SER A 213 -14.14 -15.53 -8.28
CA SER A 213 -14.15 -14.16 -8.79
C SER A 213 -13.92 -13.17 -7.65
N TYR A 214 -13.40 -12.00 -7.97
CA TYR A 214 -13.14 -10.95 -7.00
C TYR A 214 -13.25 -9.58 -7.65
N ILE A 215 -13.92 -8.65 -6.97
CA ILE A 215 -13.98 -7.24 -7.36
C ILE A 215 -13.17 -6.47 -6.34
N VAL A 216 -12.11 -5.80 -6.81
CA VAL A 216 -11.29 -4.94 -5.95
C VAL A 216 -12.17 -3.81 -5.40
N PRO A 217 -12.22 -3.60 -4.07
CA PRO A 217 -13.02 -2.53 -3.48
C PRO A 217 -12.63 -1.12 -3.96
N GLY A 218 -13.60 -0.21 -3.84
CA GLY A 218 -13.47 1.20 -4.19
C GLY A 218 -13.67 1.56 -5.66
N PRO A 219 -13.27 2.79 -6.07
CA PRO A 219 -13.62 3.29 -7.40
C PRO A 219 -12.92 2.48 -8.49
N LYS A 220 -13.45 2.51 -9.72
CA LYS A 220 -12.73 2.00 -10.89
C LYS A 220 -11.41 2.78 -11.09
N VAL A 221 -10.45 2.17 -11.78
CA VAL A 221 -9.27 2.88 -12.29
C VAL A 221 -9.76 4.07 -13.12
N ALA A 222 -9.27 5.25 -12.75
CA ALA A 222 -9.64 6.49 -13.39
C ALA A 222 -9.03 6.58 -14.77
N THR A 223 -9.81 7.10 -15.71
CA THR A 223 -9.34 7.40 -17.05
C THR A 223 -9.23 8.90 -17.22
N CYS A 224 -8.27 9.27 -18.06
CA CYS A 224 -8.37 10.45 -18.87
C CYS A 224 -9.52 10.24 -19.89
#